data_AF-A0A069NN36-F1
#
_entry.id   AF-A0A069NN36-F1
#
_cell.length_a   1.000
_cell.length_b   1.000
_cell.length_c   1.000
_cell.angle_alpha   90.00
_cell.angle_beta   90.00
_cell.angle_gamma   90.00
#
_symmetry.space_group_name_H-M   'P 1'
#
loop_
_entity.id
_entity.type
_entity.pdbx_description
1 polymer ?
#
loop_
_entity_poly.entity_id
_entity_poly.type
_entity_poly.pdbx_seq_one_letter_code
_entity_poly.pdbx_strand_id
1 'polypeptide(L)'
;MTRRSKSMQAATALLFAMSAYSTFATSQPLSREDVQREMISYKAAGYNPARQNPRTWVDDAQAASARVEGSRMIAERSIPSVTNEVAVTSE
;
A
#
# COMPACT_ATOMS: atom_id res chain seq x y z
N MET A 1 26.05 -49.79 9.97
CA MET A 1 24.81 -49.30 9.30
C MET A 1 24.40 -47.97 9.94
N THR A 2 24.73 -46.85 9.31
CA THR A 2 24.40 -45.49 9.79
C THR A 2 23.11 -45.00 9.13
N ARG A 3 22.16 -44.52 9.96
CA ARG A 3 20.79 -44.16 9.56
C ARG A 3 20.79 -42.87 8.72
N ARG A 4 20.16 -42.93 7.54
CA ARG A 4 19.87 -41.76 6.69
C ARG A 4 18.66 -41.02 7.27
N SER A 5 18.88 -39.84 7.82
CA SER A 5 17.81 -38.93 8.26
C SER A 5 17.18 -38.24 7.05
N LYS A 6 15.85 -38.37 6.93
CA LYS A 6 15.03 -37.70 5.93
C LYS A 6 14.90 -36.23 6.31
N SER A 7 15.38 -35.31 5.47
CA SER A 7 15.15 -33.88 5.63
C SER A 7 13.67 -33.57 5.38
N MET A 8 13.02 -33.11 6.45
CA MET A 8 11.63 -32.68 6.51
C MET A 8 11.50 -31.35 5.76
N GLN A 9 10.78 -31.32 4.64
CA GLN A 9 10.44 -30.06 3.98
C GLN A 9 9.44 -29.31 4.85
N ALA A 10 9.85 -28.18 5.41
CA ALA A 10 9.00 -27.28 6.15
C ALA A 10 8.00 -26.64 5.17
N ALA A 11 6.72 -26.94 5.35
CA ALA A 11 5.63 -26.29 4.65
C ALA A 11 5.46 -24.86 5.19
N THR A 12 5.67 -23.87 4.34
CA THR A 12 5.33 -22.47 4.64
C THR A 12 4.34 -21.98 3.59
N ALA A 13 3.06 -22.09 3.88
CA ALA A 13 2.00 -21.37 3.17
C ALA A 13 1.25 -20.54 4.21
N LEU A 14 1.69 -19.29 4.38
CA LEU A 14 1.05 -18.31 5.26
C LEU A 14 -0.23 -17.83 4.57
N LEU A 15 -1.38 -18.35 4.98
CA LEU A 15 -2.69 -17.90 4.51
C LEU A 15 -3.01 -16.53 5.13
N PHE A 16 -2.87 -15.46 4.36
CA PHE A 16 -3.36 -14.13 4.74
C PHE A 16 -4.89 -14.08 4.56
N ALA A 17 -5.62 -14.25 5.66
CA ALA A 17 -7.05 -13.93 5.70
C ALA A 17 -7.22 -12.41 5.80
N MET A 18 -7.31 -11.72 4.67
CA MET A 18 -7.61 -10.29 4.61
C MET A 18 -9.10 -10.10 4.97
N SER A 19 -9.41 -9.89 6.24
CA SER A 19 -10.77 -9.51 6.65
C SER A 19 -11.05 -8.09 6.17
N ALA A 20 -11.94 -7.94 5.18
CA ALA A 20 -12.38 -6.65 4.66
C ALA A 20 -13.34 -5.98 5.67
N TYR A 21 -12.78 -5.39 6.72
CA TYR A 21 -13.54 -4.47 7.57
C TYR A 21 -13.66 -3.13 6.86
N SER A 22 -14.87 -2.77 6.44
CA SER A 22 -15.20 -1.42 5.97
C SER A 22 -15.15 -0.47 7.17
N THR A 23 -14.03 0.20 7.38
CA THR A 23 -13.93 1.29 8.36
C THR A 23 -14.67 2.51 7.79
N PHE A 24 -15.68 2.99 8.52
CA PHE A 24 -16.29 4.30 8.23
C PHE A 24 -15.28 5.39 8.63
N ALA A 25 -14.37 5.72 7.72
CA ALA A 25 -13.46 6.83 7.90
C ALA A 25 -14.25 8.16 7.80
N THR A 26 -14.25 8.96 8.86
CA THR A 26 -14.65 10.37 8.78
C THR A 26 -13.71 11.06 7.80
N SER A 27 -14.18 11.31 6.58
CA SER A 27 -13.41 12.02 5.56
C SER A 27 -13.20 13.47 6.02
N GLN A 28 -11.95 13.83 6.31
CA GLN A 28 -11.57 15.24 6.45
C GLN A 28 -11.87 15.96 5.13
N PRO A 29 -12.31 17.23 5.15
CA PRO A 29 -12.50 17.98 3.91
C PRO A 29 -11.15 18.13 3.19
N LEU A 30 -11.05 17.58 1.98
CA LEU A 30 -9.88 17.74 1.13
C LEU A 30 -9.89 19.11 0.45
N SER A 31 -8.72 19.73 0.32
CA SER A 31 -8.58 20.91 -0.53
C SER A 31 -8.70 20.54 -2.01
N ARG A 32 -9.03 21.50 -2.87
CA ARG A 32 -9.11 21.27 -4.32
C ARG A 32 -7.79 20.78 -4.89
N GLU A 33 -6.68 21.30 -4.39
CA GLU A 33 -5.33 20.91 -4.79
C GLU A 33 -5.00 19.48 -4.35
N ASP A 34 -5.53 19.03 -3.21
CA ASP A 34 -5.38 17.64 -2.75
C ASP A 34 -6.16 16.69 -3.67
N VAL A 35 -7.42 17.04 -3.98
CA VAL A 35 -8.26 16.24 -4.89
C VAL A 35 -7.61 16.13 -6.28
N GLN A 36 -7.04 17.21 -6.80
CA GLN A 36 -6.33 17.19 -8.08
C GLN A 36 -5.11 16.27 -8.03
N ARG A 37 -4.33 16.31 -6.95
CA ARG A 37 -3.19 15.41 -6.76
C ARG A 37 -3.62 13.96 -6.70
N GLU A 38 -4.67 13.64 -5.94
CA GLU A 38 -5.22 12.27 -5.89
C GLU A 38 -5.71 11.81 -7.26
N MET A 39 -6.42 12.66 -8.00
CA MET A 39 -6.89 12.35 -9.35
C MET A 39 -5.73 11.97 -10.28
N ILE A 40 -4.61 12.70 -10.19
CA ILE A 40 -3.40 12.41 -10.98
C ILE A 40 -2.81 11.04 -10.58
N SER A 41 -2.74 10.74 -9.27
CA SER A 41 -2.25 9.44 -8.79
C SER A 41 -3.12 8.29 -9.27
N TYR A 42 -4.45 8.43 -9.22
CA TYR A 42 -5.37 7.40 -9.73
C TYR A 42 -5.26 7.23 -11.26
N LYS A 43 -5.08 8.33 -12.00
CA LYS A 43 -4.82 8.27 -13.44
C LYS A 43 -3.50 7.55 -13.76
N ALA A 44 -2.43 7.83 -13.00
CA ALA A 44 -1.15 7.14 -13.13
C ALA A 44 -1.26 5.64 -12.77
N ALA A 45 -2.13 5.30 -11.81
CA ALA A 45 -2.48 3.93 -11.47
C ALA A 45 -3.37 3.24 -12.53
N GLY A 46 -3.75 3.92 -13.61
CA GLY A 46 -4.52 3.38 -14.72
C GLY A 46 -6.04 3.47 -14.55
N TYR A 47 -6.54 4.13 -13.50
CA TYR A 47 -7.98 4.35 -13.33
C TYR A 47 -8.50 5.41 -14.28
N ASN A 48 -9.56 5.09 -15.02
CA ASN A 48 -10.23 6.04 -15.93
C ASN A 48 -11.76 5.89 -15.84
N PRO A 49 -12.47 6.78 -15.11
CA PRO A 49 -13.91 6.69 -14.95
C PRO A 49 -14.68 6.89 -16.28
N ALA A 50 -14.12 7.63 -17.25
CA ALA A 50 -14.77 7.87 -18.54
C ALA A 50 -14.71 6.66 -19.49
N ARG A 51 -13.89 5.64 -19.19
CA ARG A 51 -13.75 4.42 -20.00
C ARG A 51 -14.11 3.15 -19.24
N GLN A 52 -14.76 3.27 -18.08
CA GLN A 52 -15.09 2.11 -17.25
C GLN A 52 -15.99 1.12 -17.99
N ASN A 53 -15.58 -0.14 -17.94
CA ASN A 53 -16.44 -1.25 -18.30
C ASN A 53 -17.41 -1.51 -17.12
N PRO A 54 -18.74 -1.42 -17.31
CA PRO A 54 -19.71 -1.63 -16.23
C PRO A 54 -19.60 -2.98 -15.53
N ARG A 55 -18.95 -3.97 -16.15
CA ARG A 55 -18.71 -5.29 -15.54
C ARG A 55 -17.51 -5.34 -14.61
N THR A 56 -16.51 -4.47 -14.77
CA THR A 56 -15.22 -4.56 -14.06
C THR A 56 -14.87 -3.30 -13.28
N TRP A 57 -15.71 -2.27 -13.31
CA TRP A 57 -15.40 -0.96 -12.70
C TRP A 57 -14.99 -1.04 -11.22
N VAL A 58 -15.58 -1.97 -10.47
CA VAL A 58 -15.23 -2.20 -9.05
C VAL A 58 -13.82 -2.75 -8.94
N ASP A 59 -13.49 -3.78 -9.70
CA ASP A 59 -12.16 -4.41 -9.71
C ASP A 59 -11.10 -3.41 -10.18
N ASP A 60 -11.42 -2.61 -11.20
CA ASP A 60 -10.55 -1.55 -11.72
C ASP A 60 -10.29 -0.46 -10.68
N ALA A 61 -11.32 -0.06 -9.93
CA ALA A 61 -11.18 0.90 -8.84
C ALA A 61 -10.32 0.34 -7.70
N GLN A 62 -10.57 -0.90 -7.27
CA GLN A 62 -9.81 -1.56 -6.21
C GLN A 62 -8.33 -1.76 -6.60
N ALA A 63 -8.07 -2.21 -7.82
CA ALA A 63 -6.72 -2.38 -8.34
C ALA A 63 -5.96 -1.03 -8.38
N ALA A 64 -6.63 0.05 -8.77
CA ALA A 64 -6.03 1.37 -8.76
C ALA A 64 -5.76 1.88 -7.34
N SER A 65 -6.70 1.70 -6.40
CA SER A 65 -6.49 2.06 -4.98
C SER A 65 -5.30 1.33 -4.38
N ALA A 66 -5.14 0.03 -4.67
CA ALA A 66 -3.99 -0.74 -4.20
C ALA A 66 -2.64 -0.20 -4.72
N ARG A 67 -2.60 0.26 -5.98
CA ARG A 67 -1.39 0.87 -6.57
C ARG A 67 -1.08 2.24 -5.97
N VAL A 68 -2.10 3.08 -5.77
CA VAL A 68 -1.95 4.40 -5.15
C VAL A 68 -1.42 4.24 -3.71
N GLU A 69 -2.01 3.33 -2.94
CA GLU A 69 -1.59 3.08 -1.57
C GLU A 69 -0.18 2.51 -1.49
N GLY A 70 0.16 1.54 -2.36
CA GLY A 70 1.53 1.03 -2.47
C GLY A 70 2.54 2.14 -2.79
N SER A 71 2.17 3.08 -3.66
CA SER A 71 3.02 4.23 -3.99
C SER A 71 3.20 5.18 -2.80
N ARG A 72 2.15 5.41 -2.01
CA ARG A 72 2.21 6.23 -0.78
C ARG A 72 3.13 5.61 0.26
N MET A 73 3.01 4.31 0.51
CA MET A 73 3.88 3.59 1.45
C MET A 73 5.36 3.64 1.03
N ILE A 74 5.65 3.53 -0.27
CA ILE A 74 7.03 3.67 -0.80
C ILE A 74 7.55 5.08 -0.57
N ALA A 75 6.73 6.11 -0.83
CA ALA A 75 7.11 7.51 -0.60
C ALA A 75 7.40 7.78 0.89
N GLU A 76 6.56 7.28 1.79
CA GLU A 76 6.73 7.41 3.24
C GLU A 76 7.99 6.70 3.75
N ARG A 77 8.30 5.51 3.22
CA ARG A 77 9.52 4.77 3.56
C ARG A 77 10.80 5.43 3.02
N SER A 78 10.68 6.25 1.98
CA SER A 78 11.81 6.92 1.34
C SER A 78 12.23 8.22 2.04
N ILE A 79 11.51 8.66 3.08
CA ILE A 79 11.92 9.78 3.92
C ILE A 79 12.98 9.26 4.91
N PRO A 80 14.26 9.68 4.82
CA PRO A 80 15.24 9.31 5.83
C PRO A 80 14.81 9.88 7.18
N SER A 81 14.93 9.07 8.23
CA SER A 81 14.75 9.46 9.63
C SER A 81 15.76 10.53 10.02
N VAL A 82 15.51 11.80 9.67
CA VAL A 82 16.27 12.97 10.16
C VAL A 82 15.79 13.27 11.57
N THR A 83 16.12 12.38 12.50
CA THR A 83 15.92 12.61 13.93
C THR A 83 16.99 11.84 14.66
N ASN A 84 18.24 12.30 14.60
CA ASN A 84 19.19 12.20 15.73
C ASN A 84 20.55 12.90 15.48
N GLU A 85 20.65 14.23 15.31
CA GLU A 85 21.99 14.90 15.33
C GLU A 85 22.06 16.30 15.97
N VAL A 86 21.09 16.76 16.78
CA VAL A 86 21.18 18.09 17.45
C VAL A 86 21.45 18.01 18.96
N ALA A 87 21.78 16.84 19.49
CA ALA A 87 22.22 16.70 20.87
C ALA A 87 23.52 15.88 20.90
N VAL A 88 24.66 16.57 20.94
CA VAL A 88 25.95 16.19 21.55
C VAL A 88 27.04 17.00 20.84
N THR A 89 27.22 18.26 21.23
CA THR A 89 28.54 18.90 21.44
C THR A 89 28.33 20.27 22.07
N SER A 90 28.20 20.25 23.39
CA SER A 90 28.45 21.42 24.24
C SER A 90 29.20 20.88 25.44
N GLU A 91 30.50 20.65 25.26
CA GLU A 91 31.52 20.54 26.31
C GLU A 91 32.83 21.13 25.77
#